data_AF-H2ZIF0-F1
#
_entry.id   AF-H2ZIF0-F1
#
_cell.length_a   1.000
_cell.length_b   1.000
_cell.length_c   1.000
_cell.angle_alpha   90.00
_cell.angle_beta   90.00
_cell.angle_gamma   90.00
#
_symmetry.space_group_name_H-M   'P 1'
#
loop_
_entity.id
_entity.type
_entity.pdbx_description
1 polymer ?
#
loop_
_entity_poly.entity_id
_entity_poly.type
_entity_poly.pdbx_seq_one_letter_code
_entity_poly.pdbx_strand_id
1 'polypeptide(L)'
;MSLKELMVVDNGLWCVCSTNHPTDIQDEAKKIAELFGLRYLPGTEPCPPSNVMMIVADKVEGVPDSNESYKIRIDNARSMIIITAPSSAGIYYAGRTLLSLAERNGSMQLSFPTGTIKDSPRYGYRGLHIDVARNFVPADDVIKIIEAIALYKMNKLHFHLTDDEGWRIEIDGLPELTQIGAQRCHTETEEDCLFPALGSGPNKSTSGTGFYSAEEYKRILRAAVHHHVEVIPEIDTPGHSHAAIQAMEARYRKYRYDDKASAEEFRLADPNDISTAMSVQHFRNNALNPCMASSYRFVEKVITEIKKLHSDIQPLQTIHMGGDEVAKKSWEGSPICNNFIATSADFPHSTVDLQEYYIRKVSDICKQHHLKLAVWEDGAMRSPEMVPYQKSSLSSEVMT
;
A
#
# COMPACT_ATOMS: atom_id res chain seq x y z
N MET A 1 -12.23 30.10 -33.75
CA MET A 1 -11.93 29.91 -32.32
C MET A 1 -12.69 30.97 -31.55
N SER A 2 -13.78 30.61 -30.87
CA SER A 2 -14.45 31.52 -29.93
C SER A 2 -13.44 31.88 -28.84
N LEU A 3 -13.29 33.16 -28.52
CA LEU A 3 -12.60 33.59 -27.32
C LEU A 3 -13.20 32.81 -26.14
N LYS A 4 -12.38 32.05 -25.40
CA LYS A 4 -12.84 31.38 -24.18
C LYS A 4 -13.25 32.49 -23.21
N GLU A 5 -14.51 32.53 -22.84
CA GLU A 5 -14.93 33.37 -21.74
C GLU A 5 -14.25 32.84 -20.47
N LEU A 6 -13.44 33.69 -19.84
CA LEU A 6 -12.73 33.38 -18.61
C LEU A 6 -13.44 34.09 -17.46
N MET A 7 -13.70 33.34 -16.38
CA MET A 7 -14.19 33.91 -15.13
C MET A 7 -13.01 34.17 -14.21
N VAL A 8 -12.91 35.39 -13.69
CA VAL A 8 -11.88 35.79 -12.74
C VAL A 8 -12.37 35.55 -11.31
N VAL A 9 -11.56 34.85 -10.52
CA VAL A 9 -11.74 34.57 -9.11
C VAL A 9 -10.67 35.34 -8.35
N ASP A 10 -11.11 36.29 -7.54
CA ASP A 10 -10.24 37.15 -6.72
C ASP A 10 -10.29 36.70 -5.26
N ASN A 11 -9.13 36.42 -4.69
CA ASN A 11 -9.00 35.85 -3.35
C ASN A 11 -9.50 36.77 -2.23
N GLY A 12 -9.63 38.08 -2.47
CA GLY A 12 -10.22 39.04 -1.52
C GLY A 12 -11.75 39.14 -1.57
N LEU A 13 -12.39 38.62 -2.63
CA LEU A 13 -13.84 38.72 -2.86
C LEU A 13 -14.55 37.37 -2.83
N TRP A 14 -13.86 36.30 -3.22
CA TRP A 14 -14.45 34.97 -3.36
C TRP A 14 -14.33 34.14 -2.08
N CYS A 15 -15.27 33.20 -1.93
CA CYS A 15 -15.24 32.23 -0.86
C CYS A 15 -15.62 30.83 -1.34
N VAL A 16 -15.23 29.81 -0.57
CA VAL A 16 -15.74 28.44 -0.73
C VAL A 16 -16.80 28.20 0.34
N CYS A 17 -17.94 27.64 -0.03
CA CYS A 17 -19.08 27.45 0.85
C CYS A 17 -19.63 26.02 0.78
N SER A 18 -19.96 25.44 1.93
CA SER A 18 -20.47 24.07 2.07
C SER A 18 -21.55 23.97 3.17
N THR A 19 -22.52 24.88 3.18
CA THR A 19 -23.59 24.98 4.19
C THR A 19 -24.41 23.69 4.29
N ASN A 20 -24.71 23.24 5.52
CA ASN A 20 -25.56 22.07 5.80
C ASN A 20 -25.08 20.72 5.23
N HIS A 21 -23.76 20.54 5.07
CA HIS A 21 -23.18 19.25 4.62
C HIS A 21 -22.50 18.46 5.76
N PRO A 22 -22.29 17.14 5.62
CA PRO A 22 -21.50 16.34 6.54
C PRO A 22 -20.07 16.86 6.77
N THR A 23 -19.42 16.43 7.85
CA THR A 23 -18.11 16.97 8.27
C THR A 23 -17.02 16.69 7.23
N ASP A 24 -17.00 15.50 6.62
CA ASP A 24 -16.01 15.14 5.59
C ASP A 24 -16.12 16.02 4.33
N ILE A 25 -17.35 16.38 3.95
CA ILE A 25 -17.61 17.32 2.85
C ILE A 25 -17.13 18.73 3.19
N GLN A 26 -17.37 19.17 4.43
CA GLN A 26 -16.91 20.48 4.92
C GLN A 26 -15.37 20.55 4.98
N ASP A 27 -14.71 19.46 5.40
CA ASP A 27 -13.25 19.37 5.44
C ASP A 27 -12.66 19.48 4.03
N GLU A 28 -13.24 18.81 3.02
CA GLU A 28 -12.79 18.95 1.63
C GLU A 28 -13.05 20.36 1.08
N ALA A 29 -14.17 20.98 1.41
CA ALA A 29 -14.45 22.36 1.04
C ALA A 29 -13.40 23.33 1.62
N LYS A 30 -12.98 23.11 2.87
CA LYS A 30 -11.92 23.88 3.52
C LYS A 30 -10.58 23.68 2.82
N LYS A 31 -10.20 22.43 2.48
CA LYS A 31 -8.98 22.13 1.72
C LYS A 31 -8.97 22.80 0.34
N ILE A 32 -10.12 22.85 -0.34
CA ILE A 32 -10.26 23.58 -1.61
C ILE A 32 -10.05 25.08 -1.40
N ALA A 33 -10.59 25.65 -0.32
CA ALA A 33 -10.37 27.06 0.02
C ALA A 33 -8.87 27.35 0.22
N GLU A 34 -8.18 26.50 0.99
CA GLU A 34 -6.73 26.59 1.20
C GLU A 34 -5.95 26.46 -0.11
N LEU A 35 -6.33 25.50 -0.97
CA LEU A 35 -5.68 25.26 -2.27
C LEU A 35 -5.70 26.47 -3.20
N PHE A 36 -6.79 27.23 -3.19
CA PHE A 36 -6.97 28.41 -4.03
C PHE A 36 -6.71 29.73 -3.28
N GLY A 37 -6.39 29.69 -1.99
CA GLY A 37 -6.19 30.88 -1.15
C GLY A 37 -7.47 31.70 -0.96
N LEU A 38 -8.63 31.06 -0.93
CA LEU A 38 -9.95 31.67 -0.76
C LEU A 38 -10.40 31.60 0.70
N ARG A 39 -11.32 32.49 1.08
CA ARG A 39 -11.99 32.40 2.39
C ARG A 39 -12.91 31.18 2.43
N TYR A 40 -12.81 30.35 3.48
CA TYR A 40 -13.78 29.29 3.73
C TYR A 40 -14.95 29.83 4.57
N LEU A 41 -16.18 29.57 4.12
CA LEU A 41 -17.41 29.83 4.88
C LEU A 41 -17.90 28.53 5.52
N PRO A 42 -17.88 28.44 6.86
CA PRO A 42 -18.27 27.23 7.58
C PRO A 42 -19.75 26.91 7.41
N GLY A 43 -20.10 25.64 7.61
CA GLY A 43 -21.40 25.06 7.24
C GLY A 43 -22.66 25.67 7.88
N THR A 44 -22.54 26.66 8.76
CA THR A 44 -23.64 27.37 9.44
C THR A 44 -24.02 28.70 8.78
N GLU A 45 -23.16 29.27 7.94
CA GLU A 45 -23.42 30.53 7.24
C GLU A 45 -24.09 30.27 5.87
N PRO A 46 -25.06 31.08 5.44
CA PRO A 46 -25.65 30.94 4.11
C PRO A 46 -24.63 31.28 3.03
N CYS A 47 -24.55 30.46 1.97
CA CYS A 47 -23.70 30.75 0.83
C CYS A 47 -24.12 32.08 0.14
N PRO A 48 -23.17 32.97 -0.18
CA PRO A 48 -23.45 34.18 -0.94
C PRO A 48 -24.07 33.87 -2.32
N PRO A 49 -24.89 34.79 -2.88
CA PRO A 49 -25.52 34.58 -4.18
C PRO A 49 -24.57 34.74 -5.38
N SER A 50 -23.36 35.26 -5.16
CA SER A 50 -22.31 35.47 -6.17
C SER A 50 -20.93 35.51 -5.49
N ASN A 51 -19.86 35.42 -6.28
CA ASN A 51 -18.47 35.32 -5.83
C ASN A 51 -18.25 34.11 -4.89
N VAL A 52 -18.77 32.96 -5.28
CA VAL A 52 -18.76 31.75 -4.45
C VAL A 52 -18.38 30.51 -5.26
N MET A 53 -17.54 29.68 -4.66
CA MET A 53 -17.37 28.27 -5.01
C MET A 53 -18.25 27.44 -4.07
N MET A 54 -19.40 27.03 -4.57
CA MET A 54 -20.41 26.31 -3.80
C MET A 54 -20.21 24.80 -3.94
N ILE A 55 -20.09 24.11 -2.81
CA ILE A 55 -20.04 22.66 -2.73
C ILE A 55 -21.46 22.12 -2.51
N VAL A 56 -21.82 21.08 -3.26
CA VAL A 56 -23.12 20.41 -3.20
C VAL A 56 -22.91 18.90 -3.13
N ALA A 57 -23.25 18.28 -2.01
CA ALA A 57 -23.25 16.83 -1.88
C ALA A 57 -24.51 16.23 -2.54
N ASP A 58 -24.37 15.73 -3.77
CA ASP A 58 -25.46 15.12 -4.54
C ASP A 58 -24.92 14.18 -5.63
N LYS A 59 -25.78 13.31 -6.16
CA LYS A 59 -25.47 12.41 -7.27
C LYS A 59 -25.16 13.20 -8.56
N VAL A 60 -24.24 12.67 -9.36
CA VAL A 60 -23.88 13.27 -10.66
C VAL A 60 -24.58 12.54 -11.80
N GLU A 61 -25.49 13.22 -12.48
CA GLU A 61 -26.20 12.65 -13.64
C GLU A 61 -25.37 12.67 -14.92
N GLY A 62 -25.52 11.63 -15.75
CA GLY A 62 -24.90 11.54 -17.07
C GLY A 62 -23.45 11.05 -17.06
N VAL A 63 -23.02 10.43 -15.97
CA VAL A 63 -21.77 9.66 -15.83
C VAL A 63 -22.07 8.37 -15.05
N PRO A 64 -21.23 7.32 -15.16
CA PRO A 64 -21.30 6.14 -14.31
C PRO A 64 -21.33 6.48 -12.81
N ASP A 65 -22.12 5.72 -12.05
CA ASP A 65 -22.22 5.86 -10.59
C ASP A 65 -20.89 5.52 -9.92
N SER A 66 -20.34 6.48 -9.16
CA SER A 66 -19.11 6.32 -8.39
C SER A 66 -19.05 7.36 -7.27
N ASN A 67 -18.52 6.98 -6.11
CA ASN A 67 -18.24 7.91 -5.00
C ASN A 67 -17.25 9.01 -5.42
N GLU A 68 -16.44 8.74 -6.45
CA GLU A 68 -15.42 9.64 -6.97
C GLU A 68 -15.92 10.51 -8.14
N SER A 69 -17.18 10.34 -8.58
CA SER A 69 -17.75 11.15 -9.65
C SER A 69 -17.95 12.60 -9.20
N TYR A 70 -17.85 13.54 -10.14
CA TYR A 70 -18.09 14.95 -9.84
C TYR A 70 -18.57 15.73 -11.07
N LYS A 71 -19.21 16.87 -10.80
CA LYS A 71 -19.61 17.87 -11.78
C LYS A 71 -19.11 19.24 -11.34
N ILE A 72 -18.51 19.97 -12.27
CA ILE A 72 -18.09 21.36 -12.07
C ILE A 72 -18.89 22.23 -13.03
N ARG A 73 -19.56 23.26 -12.53
CA ARG A 73 -20.22 24.28 -13.34
C ARG A 73 -19.62 25.64 -13.06
N ILE A 74 -19.02 26.26 -14.07
CA ILE A 74 -18.35 27.55 -13.98
C ILE A 74 -19.22 28.56 -14.74
N ASP A 75 -19.91 29.42 -14.00
CA ASP A 75 -20.96 30.33 -14.47
C ASP A 75 -20.53 31.78 -14.23
N ASN A 76 -19.96 32.40 -15.27
CA ASN A 76 -19.48 33.77 -15.21
C ASN A 76 -20.60 34.79 -15.00
N ALA A 77 -21.77 34.57 -15.62
CA ALA A 77 -22.92 35.48 -15.51
C ALA A 77 -23.46 35.61 -14.09
N ARG A 78 -23.32 34.56 -13.28
CA ARG A 78 -23.69 34.56 -11.86
C ARG A 78 -22.49 34.72 -10.92
N SER A 79 -21.28 34.76 -11.44
CA SER A 79 -20.03 34.72 -10.68
C SER A 79 -20.02 33.55 -9.69
N MET A 80 -20.23 32.33 -10.19
CA MET A 80 -20.28 31.11 -9.37
C MET A 80 -19.50 29.94 -9.97
N ILE A 81 -18.82 29.19 -9.10
CA ILE A 81 -18.36 27.83 -9.38
C ILE A 81 -19.20 26.89 -8.53
N ILE A 82 -19.81 25.87 -9.12
CA ILE A 82 -20.55 24.84 -8.38
C ILE A 82 -19.87 23.51 -8.57
N ILE A 83 -19.49 22.88 -7.46
CA ILE A 83 -18.96 21.52 -7.41
C ILE A 83 -20.05 20.63 -6.85
N THR A 84 -20.50 19.65 -7.63
CA THR A 84 -21.46 18.63 -7.19
C THR A 84 -20.79 17.26 -7.19
N ALA A 85 -20.86 16.53 -6.09
CA ALA A 85 -20.29 15.19 -5.97
C ALA A 85 -21.00 14.38 -4.88
N PRO A 86 -21.05 13.04 -4.97
CA PRO A 86 -21.75 12.21 -3.99
C PRO A 86 -20.93 11.96 -2.71
N SER A 87 -19.62 12.23 -2.73
CA SER A 87 -18.74 12.03 -1.57
C SER A 87 -17.57 13.03 -1.56
N SER A 88 -16.85 13.06 -0.44
CA SER A 88 -15.61 13.83 -0.26
C SER A 88 -14.54 13.51 -1.31
N ALA A 89 -14.42 12.26 -1.77
CA ALA A 89 -13.47 11.89 -2.83
C ALA A 89 -13.78 12.58 -4.17
N GLY A 90 -15.06 12.68 -4.54
CA GLY A 90 -15.48 13.39 -5.75
C GLY A 90 -15.21 14.90 -5.66
N ILE A 91 -15.42 15.51 -4.48
CA ILE A 91 -15.08 16.92 -4.22
C ILE A 91 -13.57 17.14 -4.33
N TYR A 92 -12.78 16.27 -3.72
CA TYR A 92 -11.33 16.31 -3.79
C TYR A 92 -10.84 16.28 -5.25
N TYR A 93 -11.35 15.35 -6.07
CA TYR A 93 -10.98 15.25 -7.48
C TYR A 93 -11.50 16.42 -8.34
N ALA A 94 -12.66 16.98 -8.02
CA ALA A 94 -13.12 18.23 -8.64
C ALA A 94 -12.15 19.37 -8.37
N GLY A 95 -11.64 19.48 -7.13
CA GLY A 95 -10.58 20.43 -6.75
C GLY A 95 -9.30 20.22 -7.57
N ARG A 96 -8.87 18.98 -7.81
CA ARG A 96 -7.71 18.69 -8.68
C ARG A 96 -7.94 19.10 -10.13
N THR A 97 -9.15 18.92 -10.65
CA THR A 97 -9.50 19.38 -11.99
C THR A 97 -9.52 20.90 -12.07
N LEU A 98 -10.10 21.60 -11.09
CA LEU A 98 -10.02 23.06 -11.03
C LEU A 98 -8.57 23.52 -10.96
N LEU A 99 -7.73 22.89 -10.16
CA LEU A 99 -6.31 23.23 -10.06
C LEU A 99 -5.61 23.09 -11.42
N SER A 100 -5.91 22.03 -12.17
CA SER A 100 -5.35 21.82 -13.52
C SER A 100 -5.83 22.84 -14.56
N LEU A 101 -7.00 23.46 -14.33
CA LEU A 101 -7.60 24.47 -15.21
C LEU A 101 -7.24 25.90 -14.81
N ALA A 102 -6.74 26.11 -13.59
CA ALA A 102 -6.52 27.43 -13.03
C ALA A 102 -5.37 28.13 -13.76
N GLU A 103 -5.67 29.24 -14.43
CA GLU A 103 -4.66 30.15 -14.97
C GLU A 103 -4.38 31.25 -13.94
N ARG A 104 -3.11 31.46 -13.58
CA ARG A 104 -2.71 32.55 -12.66
C ARG A 104 -2.42 33.82 -13.44
N ASN A 105 -3.23 34.85 -13.23
CA ASN A 105 -3.02 36.19 -13.76
C ASN A 105 -2.53 37.12 -12.63
N GLY A 106 -1.23 37.14 -12.38
CA GLY A 106 -0.64 37.87 -11.25
C GLY A 106 -0.74 37.11 -9.92
N SER A 107 -0.53 37.82 -8.80
CA SER A 107 -0.40 37.18 -7.47
C SER A 107 -1.71 36.82 -6.79
N MET A 108 -2.83 37.44 -7.15
CA MET A 108 -4.12 37.35 -6.42
C MET A 108 -5.32 36.93 -7.27
N GLN A 109 -5.15 36.70 -8.57
CA GLN A 109 -6.25 36.39 -9.48
C GLN A 109 -6.05 35.06 -10.18
N LEU A 110 -7.07 34.22 -10.07
CA LEU A 110 -7.20 32.97 -10.83
C LEU A 110 -8.24 33.18 -11.91
N SER A 111 -8.03 32.62 -13.10
CA SER A 111 -9.04 32.54 -14.13
C SER A 111 -9.35 31.12 -14.52
N PHE A 112 -10.63 30.85 -14.76
CA PHE A 112 -11.12 29.55 -15.19
C PHE A 112 -11.96 29.67 -16.46
N PRO A 113 -11.87 28.72 -17.40
CA PRO A 113 -12.77 28.67 -18.54
C PRO A 113 -14.20 28.38 -18.09
N THR A 114 -15.17 29.13 -18.61
CA THR A 114 -16.59 28.87 -18.33
C THR A 114 -17.07 27.58 -18.97
N GLY A 115 -17.99 26.87 -18.33
CA GLY A 115 -18.57 25.65 -18.88
C GLY A 115 -19.05 24.67 -17.82
N THR A 116 -19.35 23.45 -18.27
CA THR A 116 -19.72 22.33 -17.39
C THR A 116 -18.82 21.14 -17.67
N ILE A 117 -18.26 20.57 -16.62
CA ILE A 117 -17.48 19.32 -16.63
C ILE A 117 -18.27 18.30 -15.84
N LYS A 118 -18.37 17.07 -16.36
CA LYS A 118 -18.87 15.90 -15.65
C LYS A 118 -17.82 14.81 -15.82
N ASP A 119 -17.41 14.19 -14.73
CA ASP A 119 -16.31 13.23 -14.77
C ASP A 119 -16.54 12.10 -13.76
N SER A 120 -16.01 10.92 -14.08
CA SER A 120 -16.07 9.72 -13.24
C SER A 120 -14.93 8.78 -13.64
N PRO A 121 -14.32 8.06 -12.69
CA PRO A 121 -13.25 7.13 -13.03
C PRO A 121 -13.76 5.96 -13.86
N ARG A 122 -12.98 5.55 -14.87
CA ARG A 122 -13.23 4.29 -15.62
C ARG A 122 -13.01 3.05 -14.74
N TYR A 123 -12.07 3.11 -13.80
CA TYR A 123 -11.68 2.02 -12.93
C TYR A 123 -11.59 2.48 -11.48
N GLY A 124 -12.12 1.69 -10.55
CA GLY A 124 -12.03 1.96 -9.10
C GLY A 124 -10.64 1.71 -8.51
N TYR A 125 -9.77 0.99 -9.21
CA TYR A 125 -8.38 0.76 -8.84
C TYR A 125 -7.46 1.49 -9.82
N ARG A 126 -6.69 2.47 -9.34
CA ARG A 126 -5.71 3.22 -10.12
C ARG A 126 -4.45 3.35 -9.28
N GLY A 127 -3.59 2.34 -9.38
CA GLY A 127 -2.48 2.15 -8.45
C GLY A 127 -1.11 2.53 -8.99
N LEU A 128 -0.24 2.99 -8.09
CA LEU A 128 1.21 3.02 -8.27
C LEU A 128 1.82 1.98 -7.33
N HIS A 129 2.74 1.16 -7.85
CA HIS A 129 3.57 0.26 -7.05
C HIS A 129 4.93 0.89 -6.79
N ILE A 130 5.39 0.88 -5.54
CA ILE A 130 6.74 1.33 -5.17
C ILE A 130 7.47 0.25 -4.37
N ASP A 131 8.69 -0.07 -4.79
CA ASP A 131 9.64 -0.92 -4.07
C ASP A 131 10.54 -0.06 -3.19
N VAL A 132 10.45 -0.28 -1.88
CA VAL A 132 11.35 0.33 -0.89
C VAL A 132 12.22 -0.69 -0.18
N ALA A 133 12.03 -1.98 -0.48
CA ALA A 133 12.80 -3.08 0.06
C ALA A 133 14.20 -3.11 -0.55
N ARG A 134 14.31 -3.02 -1.88
CA ARG A 134 15.61 -3.06 -2.58
C ARG A 134 16.47 -1.87 -2.22
N ASN A 135 15.92 -0.66 -2.26
CA ASN A 135 16.57 0.55 -1.76
C ASN A 135 15.54 1.40 -1.01
N PHE A 136 15.85 1.73 0.23
CA PHE A 136 14.95 2.45 1.12
C PHE A 136 14.68 3.87 0.62
N VAL A 137 13.40 4.26 0.69
CA VAL A 137 12.91 5.60 0.39
C VAL A 137 12.40 6.21 1.69
N PRO A 138 12.88 7.39 2.13
CA PRO A 138 12.39 8.02 3.35
C PRO A 138 10.89 8.33 3.31
N ALA A 139 10.23 8.31 4.47
CA ALA A 139 8.79 8.55 4.58
C ALA A 139 8.33 9.90 3.97
N ASP A 140 9.16 10.95 4.06
CA ASP A 140 8.87 12.25 3.42
C ASP A 140 8.76 12.15 1.90
N ASP A 141 9.60 11.32 1.28
CA ASP A 141 9.59 11.14 -0.16
C ASP A 141 8.44 10.24 -0.61
N VAL A 142 8.05 9.24 0.20
CA VAL A 142 6.81 8.48 -0.01
C VAL A 142 5.57 9.38 0.04
N ILE A 143 5.52 10.33 0.98
CA ILE A 143 4.42 11.29 1.07
C ILE A 143 4.36 12.20 -0.17
N LYS A 144 5.51 12.66 -0.69
CA LYS A 144 5.55 13.41 -1.96
C LYS A 144 5.06 12.57 -3.14
N ILE A 145 5.36 11.27 -3.16
CA ILE A 145 4.83 10.35 -4.18
C ILE A 145 3.30 10.25 -4.07
N ILE A 146 2.76 10.09 -2.86
CA ILE A 146 1.30 10.08 -2.61
C ILE A 146 0.65 11.38 -3.13
N GLU A 147 1.22 12.53 -2.80
CA GLU A 147 0.76 13.84 -3.28
C GLU A 147 0.74 13.91 -4.82
N ALA A 148 1.82 13.44 -5.45
CA ALA A 148 1.97 13.43 -6.90
C ALA A 148 0.93 12.53 -7.58
N ILE A 149 0.75 11.29 -7.12
CA ILE A 149 -0.23 10.38 -7.74
C ILE A 149 -1.67 10.86 -7.52
N ALA A 150 -1.96 11.47 -6.37
CA ALA A 150 -3.28 12.00 -6.06
C ALA A 150 -3.61 13.25 -6.90
N LEU A 151 -2.62 14.04 -7.32
CA LEU A 151 -2.80 15.13 -8.29
C LEU A 151 -3.37 14.61 -9.62
N TYR A 152 -2.93 13.42 -10.04
CA TYR A 152 -3.42 12.73 -11.24
C TYR A 152 -4.58 11.77 -10.97
N LYS A 153 -5.21 11.89 -9.80
CA LYS A 153 -6.38 11.10 -9.36
C LYS A 153 -6.14 9.60 -9.27
N MET A 154 -4.89 9.15 -9.12
CA MET A 154 -4.61 7.76 -8.70
C MET A 154 -5.00 7.60 -7.22
N ASN A 155 -5.49 6.42 -6.85
CA ASN A 155 -6.13 6.20 -5.55
C ASN A 155 -5.60 4.99 -4.78
N LYS A 156 -4.59 4.28 -5.31
CA LYS A 156 -3.93 3.17 -4.61
C LYS A 156 -2.41 3.36 -4.59
N LEU A 157 -1.78 3.12 -3.45
CA LEU A 157 -0.35 2.92 -3.32
C LEU A 157 -0.12 1.46 -2.95
N HIS A 158 0.35 0.66 -3.90
CA HIS A 158 0.85 -0.67 -3.63
C HIS A 158 2.27 -0.56 -3.09
N PHE A 159 2.46 -0.89 -1.82
CA PHE A 159 3.64 -0.54 -1.05
C PHE A 159 4.45 -1.78 -0.72
N HIS A 160 5.49 -2.04 -1.51
CA HIS A 160 6.38 -3.19 -1.38
C HIS A 160 7.44 -2.96 -0.31
N LEU A 161 7.13 -3.46 0.89
CA LEU A 161 7.84 -3.15 2.13
C LEU A 161 8.94 -4.16 2.45
N THR A 162 8.94 -5.33 1.82
CA THR A 162 9.85 -6.42 2.17
C THR A 162 10.26 -7.20 0.94
N ASP A 163 11.54 -7.56 0.87
CA ASP A 163 12.10 -8.44 -0.15
C ASP A 163 13.39 -9.08 0.40
N ASP A 164 14.15 -9.75 -0.44
CA ASP A 164 15.42 -10.40 -0.08
C ASP A 164 16.41 -9.42 0.55
N GLU A 165 16.56 -8.22 -0.01
CA GLU A 165 17.59 -7.27 0.41
C GLU A 165 17.14 -6.30 1.51
N GLY A 166 15.90 -6.42 2.00
CA GLY A 166 15.39 -5.44 2.95
C GLY A 166 14.03 -5.73 3.56
N TRP A 167 13.91 -5.49 4.86
CA TRP A 167 12.66 -5.40 5.59
C TRP A 167 12.43 -3.97 6.09
N ARG A 168 11.34 -3.31 5.71
CA ARG A 168 11.21 -1.85 5.86
C ARG A 168 10.12 -1.37 6.81
N ILE A 169 9.50 -2.23 7.60
CA ILE A 169 8.43 -1.83 8.52
C ILE A 169 8.66 -2.37 9.93
N GLU A 170 8.49 -1.54 10.95
CA GLU A 170 8.55 -1.99 12.33
C GLU A 170 7.37 -2.93 12.67
N ILE A 171 7.67 -4.07 13.27
CA ILE A 171 6.68 -5.03 13.77
C ILE A 171 6.90 -5.24 15.26
N ASP A 172 5.91 -4.85 16.07
CA ASP A 172 5.96 -5.01 17.51
C ASP A 172 6.18 -6.48 17.91
N GLY A 173 7.12 -6.73 18.82
CA GLY A 173 7.53 -8.08 19.24
C GLY A 173 8.55 -8.80 18.34
N LEU A 174 8.80 -8.29 17.12
CA LEU A 174 9.79 -8.82 16.17
C LEU A 174 10.84 -7.77 15.79
N PRO A 175 11.58 -7.21 16.77
CA PRO A 175 12.53 -6.12 16.51
C PRO A 175 13.68 -6.54 15.59
N GLU A 176 14.01 -7.83 15.51
CA GLU A 176 15.07 -8.34 14.65
C GLU A 176 14.82 -8.05 13.16
N LEU A 177 13.55 -7.94 12.74
CA LEU A 177 13.18 -7.59 11.36
C LEU A 177 13.76 -6.23 10.94
N THR A 178 13.77 -5.25 11.83
CA THR A 178 14.32 -3.92 11.55
C THR A 178 15.75 -3.74 12.07
N GLN A 179 16.16 -4.47 13.11
CA GLN A 179 17.53 -4.43 13.62
C GLN A 179 18.53 -5.10 12.65
N ILE A 180 18.10 -6.16 11.97
CA ILE A 180 18.92 -6.93 11.02
C ILE A 180 18.41 -6.72 9.59
N GLY A 181 17.14 -7.07 9.34
CA GLY A 181 16.56 -7.10 7.99
C GLY A 181 16.48 -5.72 7.31
N ALA A 182 16.49 -4.62 8.07
CA ALA A 182 16.51 -3.26 7.49
C ALA A 182 17.91 -2.70 7.23
N GLN A 183 18.97 -3.46 7.53
CA GLN A 183 20.35 -2.97 7.54
C GLN A 183 21.18 -3.77 6.54
N ARG A 184 21.90 -3.09 5.65
CA ARG A 184 22.93 -3.72 4.79
C ARG A 184 24.31 -3.21 5.16
N CYS A 185 25.26 -4.12 5.36
CA CYS A 185 26.64 -3.76 5.67
C CYS A 185 27.62 -4.88 5.32
N HIS A 186 28.91 -4.57 5.26
CA HIS A 186 29.94 -5.58 5.07
C HIS A 186 30.01 -6.46 6.33
N THR A 187 29.76 -7.75 6.15
CA THR A 187 29.76 -8.80 7.17
C THR A 187 30.19 -10.12 6.54
N GLU A 188 30.57 -11.11 7.35
CA GLU A 188 30.90 -12.46 6.89
C GLU A 188 29.74 -13.45 7.04
N THR A 189 28.74 -13.14 7.88
CA THR A 189 27.76 -14.13 8.38
C THR A 189 26.30 -13.69 8.34
N GLU A 190 26.01 -12.44 7.96
CA GLU A 190 24.68 -11.81 8.05
C GLU A 190 24.04 -11.76 9.45
N GLU A 191 24.85 -11.93 10.51
CA GLU A 191 24.30 -11.95 11.89
C GLU A 191 23.88 -10.58 12.40
N ASP A 192 24.55 -9.50 11.96
CA ASP A 192 24.35 -8.13 12.43
C ASP A 192 23.72 -7.19 11.37
N CYS A 193 23.64 -7.64 10.11
CA CYS A 193 23.09 -6.93 8.95
C CYS A 193 23.04 -7.88 7.77
N LEU A 194 22.21 -7.62 6.77
CA LEU A 194 22.26 -8.35 5.50
C LEU A 194 23.51 -7.96 4.69
N PHE A 195 23.92 -8.82 3.76
CA PHE A 195 25.02 -8.52 2.86
C PHE A 195 24.74 -7.26 2.01
N PRO A 196 25.79 -6.51 1.60
CA PRO A 196 25.61 -5.40 0.69
C PRO A 196 25.08 -5.86 -0.67
N ALA A 197 24.06 -5.17 -1.16
CA ALA A 197 23.51 -5.37 -2.50
C ALA A 197 23.34 -4.01 -3.21
N LEU A 198 23.19 -4.04 -4.53
CA LEU A 198 22.75 -2.89 -5.35
C LEU A 198 23.61 -1.61 -5.16
N GLY A 199 24.91 -1.77 -4.90
CA GLY A 199 25.81 -0.62 -4.71
C GLY A 199 25.62 0.14 -3.39
N SER A 200 24.98 -0.47 -2.38
CA SER A 200 24.78 0.15 -1.04
C SER A 200 26.07 0.37 -0.23
N GLY A 201 27.25 -0.01 -0.74
CA GLY A 201 28.52 0.17 -0.04
C GLY A 201 28.66 -0.69 1.23
N PRO A 202 29.79 -0.60 1.94
CA PRO A 202 30.08 -1.48 3.07
C PRO A 202 29.45 -1.03 4.40
N ASN A 203 28.91 0.20 4.47
CA ASN A 203 28.51 0.84 5.73
C ASN A 203 26.97 0.98 5.82
N LYS A 204 26.45 1.00 7.06
CA LYS A 204 25.02 1.18 7.40
C LYS A 204 24.52 2.62 7.28
N SER A 205 24.86 3.32 6.19
CA SER A 205 24.58 4.76 6.03
C SER A 205 24.13 5.12 4.61
N THR A 206 23.61 4.16 3.87
CA THR A 206 23.21 4.31 2.46
C THR A 206 21.77 3.88 2.27
N SER A 207 21.27 3.93 1.03
CA SER A 207 19.93 3.47 0.66
C SER A 207 19.65 2.00 0.97
N GLY A 208 20.68 1.18 1.27
CA GLY A 208 20.44 -0.18 1.73
C GLY A 208 19.95 -0.28 3.17
N THR A 209 19.99 0.82 3.91
CA THR A 209 19.66 0.90 5.32
C THR A 209 18.45 1.80 5.55
N GLY A 210 17.54 1.38 6.43
CA GLY A 210 16.39 2.16 6.87
C GLY A 210 15.09 1.35 6.87
N PHE A 211 14.14 1.82 7.67
CA PHE A 211 12.79 1.28 7.81
C PHE A 211 11.87 2.38 8.30
N TYR A 212 10.56 2.16 8.21
CA TYR A 212 9.56 3.01 8.82
C TYR A 212 9.26 2.51 10.23
N SER A 213 9.49 3.37 11.22
CA SER A 213 8.90 3.17 12.55
C SER A 213 7.37 3.17 12.46
N ALA A 214 6.70 2.65 13.50
CA ALA A 214 5.24 2.65 13.60
C ALA A 214 4.64 4.04 13.36
N GLU A 215 5.26 5.10 13.90
CA GLU A 215 4.76 6.47 13.74
C GLU A 215 5.06 7.06 12.35
N GLU A 216 6.19 6.72 11.72
CA GLU A 216 6.44 7.10 10.33
C GLU A 216 5.46 6.42 9.36
N TYR A 217 5.19 5.14 9.56
CA TYR A 217 4.22 4.41 8.75
C TYR A 217 2.82 5.01 8.92
N LYS A 218 2.38 5.28 10.16
CA LYS A 218 1.11 5.98 10.42
C LYS A 218 1.07 7.38 9.80
N ARG A 219 2.20 8.09 9.72
CA ARG A 219 2.28 9.38 9.04
C ARG A 219 2.05 9.24 7.54
N ILE A 220 2.60 8.20 6.91
CA ILE A 220 2.31 7.85 5.51
C ILE A 220 0.82 7.54 5.34
N LEU A 221 0.22 6.71 6.21
CA LEU A 221 -1.21 6.39 6.15
C LEU A 221 -2.10 7.64 6.25
N ARG A 222 -1.81 8.55 7.19
CA ARG A 222 -2.56 9.80 7.36
C ARG A 222 -2.46 10.68 6.12
N ALA A 223 -1.27 10.78 5.51
CA ALA A 223 -1.09 11.49 4.26
C ALA A 223 -1.88 10.83 3.11
N ALA A 224 -1.86 9.51 3.01
CA ALA A 224 -2.63 8.77 2.01
C ALA A 224 -4.14 9.02 2.14
N VAL A 225 -4.70 8.91 3.36
CA VAL A 225 -6.11 9.23 3.64
C VAL A 225 -6.43 10.68 3.28
N HIS A 226 -5.57 11.62 3.65
CA HIS A 226 -5.77 13.04 3.34
C HIS A 226 -5.92 13.27 1.83
N HIS A 227 -5.24 12.47 1.01
CA HIS A 227 -5.22 12.54 -0.45
C HIS A 227 -6.15 11.54 -1.15
N HIS A 228 -7.04 10.86 -0.42
CA HIS A 228 -7.95 9.82 -0.95
C HIS A 228 -7.19 8.67 -1.65
N VAL A 229 -6.05 8.28 -1.10
CA VAL A 229 -5.21 7.16 -1.53
C VAL A 229 -5.28 6.04 -0.49
N GLU A 230 -5.59 4.82 -0.92
CA GLU A 230 -5.48 3.62 -0.11
C GLU A 230 -4.06 3.04 -0.22
N VAL A 231 -3.45 2.73 0.92
CA VAL A 231 -2.17 2.03 1.02
C VAL A 231 -2.44 0.54 1.14
N ILE A 232 -1.90 -0.23 0.20
CA ILE A 232 -1.95 -1.70 0.20
C ILE A 232 -0.53 -2.18 0.53
N PRO A 233 -0.26 -2.58 1.79
CA PRO A 233 1.04 -3.10 2.17
C PRO A 233 1.29 -4.46 1.52
N GLU A 234 2.49 -4.65 1.03
CA GLU A 234 2.99 -5.93 0.55
C GLU A 234 4.10 -6.46 1.46
N ILE A 235 3.90 -7.70 1.91
CA ILE A 235 4.88 -8.51 2.64
C ILE A 235 5.13 -9.78 1.83
N ASP A 236 6.17 -9.75 1.01
CA ASP A 236 6.42 -10.78 0.00
C ASP A 236 6.83 -12.13 0.62
N THR A 237 6.05 -13.17 0.29
CA THR A 237 6.21 -14.54 0.76
C THR A 237 5.49 -15.55 -0.18
N PRO A 238 5.96 -16.80 -0.33
CA PRO A 238 7.05 -17.40 0.43
C PRO A 238 8.42 -17.17 -0.20
N GLY A 239 8.50 -16.78 -1.48
CA GLY A 239 9.73 -16.26 -2.10
C GLY A 239 10.14 -14.92 -1.48
N HIS A 240 11.21 -14.31 -2.01
CA HIS A 240 11.61 -12.95 -1.64
C HIS A 240 11.73 -12.67 -0.13
N SER A 241 12.08 -13.71 0.64
CA SER A 241 11.98 -13.71 2.10
C SER A 241 13.34 -13.71 2.80
N HIS A 242 14.47 -13.52 2.08
CA HIS A 242 15.81 -13.60 2.69
C HIS A 242 15.99 -12.66 3.89
N ALA A 243 15.54 -11.39 3.79
CA ALA A 243 15.62 -10.44 4.90
C ALA A 243 14.88 -10.92 6.15
N ALA A 244 13.67 -11.48 5.97
CA ALA A 244 12.88 -12.02 7.06
C ALA A 244 13.53 -13.28 7.66
N ILE A 245 14.05 -14.18 6.81
CA ILE A 245 14.74 -15.40 7.24
C ILE A 245 15.97 -15.06 8.09
N GLN A 246 16.84 -14.17 7.63
CA GLN A 246 18.04 -13.79 8.39
C GLN A 246 17.69 -13.10 9.72
N ALA A 247 16.67 -12.24 9.73
CA ALA A 247 16.17 -11.63 10.96
C ALA A 247 15.67 -12.67 11.96
N MET A 248 14.89 -13.66 11.51
CA MET A 248 14.36 -14.70 12.39
C MET A 248 15.43 -15.72 12.80
N GLU A 249 16.48 -15.95 12.00
CA GLU A 249 17.65 -16.72 12.43
C GLU A 249 18.49 -15.96 13.47
N ALA A 250 18.62 -14.64 13.34
CA ALA A 250 19.26 -13.81 14.38
C ALA A 250 18.46 -13.88 15.71
N ARG A 251 17.14 -13.82 15.62
CA ARG A 251 16.24 -14.05 16.76
C ARG A 251 16.47 -15.43 17.39
N TYR A 252 16.50 -16.49 16.57
CA TYR A 252 16.77 -17.84 17.05
C TYR A 252 18.11 -17.91 17.80
N ARG A 253 19.20 -17.40 17.22
CA ARG A 253 20.54 -17.40 17.83
C ARG A 253 20.55 -16.68 19.17
N LYS A 254 19.82 -15.56 19.29
CA LYS A 254 19.71 -14.77 20.52
C LYS A 254 19.04 -15.54 21.65
N TYR A 255 17.96 -16.28 21.37
CA TYR A 255 17.15 -16.90 22.42
C TYR A 255 17.42 -18.41 22.63
N ARG A 256 18.12 -19.10 21.73
CA ARG A 256 18.21 -20.59 21.71
C ARG A 256 18.70 -21.28 23.00
N TYR A 257 19.46 -20.59 23.85
CA TYR A 257 19.98 -21.15 25.11
C TYR A 257 19.12 -20.81 26.32
N ASP A 258 18.54 -19.60 26.35
CA ASP A 258 17.82 -19.07 27.52
C ASP A 258 16.31 -19.24 27.40
N ASP A 259 15.77 -19.16 26.18
CA ASP A 259 14.34 -19.30 25.87
C ASP A 259 14.14 -19.95 24.49
N LYS A 260 14.24 -21.27 24.47
CA LYS A 260 14.07 -22.06 23.24
C LYS A 260 12.68 -21.88 22.63
N ALA A 261 11.64 -21.63 23.42
CA ALA A 261 10.29 -21.44 22.89
C ALA A 261 10.23 -20.16 22.04
N SER A 262 10.72 -19.04 22.58
CA SER A 262 10.81 -17.77 21.84
C SER A 262 11.75 -17.83 20.63
N ALA A 263 12.81 -18.67 20.71
CA ALA A 263 13.74 -18.87 19.60
C ALA A 263 13.09 -19.56 18.39
N GLU A 264 12.24 -20.56 18.62
CA GLU A 264 11.62 -21.37 17.57
C GLU A 264 10.25 -20.81 17.11
N GLU A 265 9.66 -19.88 17.87
CA GLU A 265 8.29 -19.40 17.67
C GLU A 265 8.05 -18.89 16.24
N PHE A 266 9.00 -18.13 15.70
CA PHE A 266 8.90 -17.43 14.41
C PHE A 266 9.99 -17.82 13.40
N ARG A 267 10.66 -18.95 13.62
CA ARG A 267 11.74 -19.41 12.74
C ARG A 267 11.21 -19.77 11.35
N LEU A 268 11.89 -19.34 10.28
CA LEU A 268 11.35 -19.38 8.91
C LEU A 268 12.03 -20.40 8.00
N ALA A 269 13.18 -20.93 8.38
CA ALA A 269 13.94 -21.88 7.57
C ALA A 269 14.26 -23.15 8.38
N ASP A 270 14.33 -24.26 7.67
CA ASP A 270 14.80 -25.52 8.23
C ASP A 270 16.33 -25.51 8.24
N PRO A 271 17.00 -25.58 9.40
CA PRO A 271 18.46 -25.52 9.46
C PRO A 271 19.16 -26.71 8.78
N ASN A 272 18.43 -27.79 8.49
CA ASN A 272 18.95 -28.95 7.79
C ASN A 272 18.51 -29.00 6.32
N ASP A 273 17.92 -27.93 5.79
CA ASP A 273 17.55 -27.86 4.38
C ASP A 273 18.80 -27.74 3.51
N ILE A 274 19.08 -28.80 2.75
CA ILE A 274 20.19 -28.87 1.79
C ILE A 274 19.73 -28.60 0.35
N SER A 275 18.57 -27.96 0.17
CA SER A 275 18.04 -27.56 -1.15
C SER A 275 19.08 -26.76 -1.93
N THR A 276 19.10 -26.98 -3.24
CA THR A 276 20.00 -26.28 -4.18
C THR A 276 19.27 -25.17 -4.94
N ALA A 277 18.18 -24.67 -4.36
CA ALA A 277 17.36 -23.65 -4.96
C ALA A 277 18.14 -22.34 -5.10
N MET A 278 17.96 -21.68 -6.24
CA MET A 278 18.54 -20.39 -6.55
C MET A 278 17.43 -19.49 -7.09
N SER A 279 17.19 -18.36 -6.44
CA SER A 279 16.22 -17.37 -6.89
C SER A 279 16.65 -16.70 -8.18
N VAL A 280 15.72 -15.95 -8.79
CA VAL A 280 15.99 -15.13 -9.98
C VAL A 280 17.12 -14.12 -9.72
N GLN A 281 17.20 -13.60 -8.49
CA GLN A 281 18.17 -12.61 -8.01
C GLN A 281 19.44 -13.26 -7.44
N HIS A 282 19.61 -14.58 -7.61
CA HIS A 282 20.78 -15.36 -7.16
C HIS A 282 20.96 -15.48 -5.64
N PHE A 283 19.86 -15.40 -4.88
CA PHE A 283 19.87 -15.83 -3.48
C PHE A 283 19.68 -17.35 -3.40
N ARG A 284 20.38 -17.97 -2.47
CA ARG A 284 20.20 -19.40 -2.16
C ARG A 284 19.14 -19.56 -1.09
N ASN A 285 18.16 -20.42 -1.32
CA ASN A 285 17.11 -20.76 -0.36
C ASN A 285 16.45 -19.52 0.28
N ASN A 286 16.09 -18.53 -0.55
CA ASN A 286 15.47 -17.28 -0.12
C ASN A 286 13.98 -17.40 0.23
N ALA A 287 13.42 -18.61 0.09
CA ALA A 287 12.02 -18.85 0.35
C ALA A 287 11.78 -19.35 1.77
N LEU A 288 10.85 -18.74 2.50
CA LEU A 288 10.46 -19.25 3.82
C LEU A 288 9.87 -20.66 3.68
N ASN A 289 10.01 -21.49 4.70
CA ASN A 289 9.61 -22.89 4.66
C ASN A 289 8.11 -23.05 4.96
N PRO A 290 7.27 -23.49 3.99
CA PRO A 290 5.82 -23.60 4.16
C PRO A 290 5.41 -24.81 5.01
N CYS A 291 6.33 -25.71 5.33
CA CYS A 291 6.06 -26.92 6.12
C CYS A 291 6.23 -26.68 7.62
N MET A 292 6.63 -25.47 8.03
CA MET A 292 6.86 -25.10 9.42
C MET A 292 5.69 -24.30 9.98
N ALA A 293 5.15 -24.73 11.13
CA ALA A 293 4.08 -24.00 11.82
C ALA A 293 4.50 -22.58 12.26
N SER A 294 5.80 -22.37 12.50
CA SER A 294 6.39 -21.07 12.84
C SER A 294 6.26 -20.05 11.71
N SER A 295 6.33 -20.49 10.44
CA SER A 295 6.11 -19.63 9.28
C SER A 295 4.72 -19.00 9.29
N TYR A 296 3.69 -19.78 9.62
CA TYR A 296 2.33 -19.27 9.71
C TYR A 296 2.10 -18.39 10.94
N ARG A 297 2.72 -18.70 12.08
CA ARG A 297 2.72 -17.80 13.25
C ARG A 297 3.38 -16.46 12.94
N PHE A 298 4.47 -16.47 12.18
CA PHE A 298 5.14 -15.26 11.72
C PHE A 298 4.24 -14.43 10.81
N VAL A 299 3.65 -15.04 9.77
CA VAL A 299 2.73 -14.37 8.86
C VAL A 299 1.53 -13.77 9.60
N GLU A 300 0.89 -14.55 10.47
CA GLU A 300 -0.24 -14.08 11.29
C GLU A 300 0.16 -12.92 12.20
N LYS A 301 1.34 -13.00 12.83
CA LYS A 301 1.89 -11.92 13.66
C LYS A 301 2.10 -10.64 12.86
N VAL A 302 2.73 -10.72 11.69
CA VAL A 302 2.98 -9.57 10.82
C VAL A 302 1.65 -8.94 10.35
N ILE A 303 0.72 -9.75 9.85
CA ILE A 303 -0.62 -9.30 9.42
C ILE A 303 -1.34 -8.61 10.58
N THR A 304 -1.27 -9.18 11.78
CA THR A 304 -1.89 -8.61 12.99
C THR A 304 -1.33 -7.24 13.32
N GLU A 305 0.00 -7.07 13.32
CA GLU A 305 0.62 -5.79 13.64
C GLU A 305 0.37 -4.73 12.56
N ILE A 306 0.45 -5.08 11.28
CA ILE A 306 0.12 -4.15 10.19
C ILE A 306 -1.34 -3.71 10.28
N LYS A 307 -2.27 -4.65 10.53
CA LYS A 307 -3.69 -4.32 10.72
C LYS A 307 -3.90 -3.37 11.91
N LYS A 308 -3.14 -3.53 13.00
CA LYS A 308 -3.19 -2.58 14.14
C LYS A 308 -2.71 -1.19 13.73
N LEU A 309 -1.61 -1.07 12.97
CA LEU A 309 -1.11 0.22 12.47
C LEU A 309 -2.13 0.96 11.59
N HIS A 310 -2.97 0.20 10.87
CA HIS A 310 -4.04 0.73 10.01
C HIS A 310 -5.33 1.10 10.76
N SER A 311 -5.60 0.48 11.92
CA SER A 311 -6.94 0.37 12.50
C SER A 311 -7.68 1.69 12.78
N ASP A 312 -6.97 2.76 13.15
CA ASP A 312 -7.51 4.07 13.52
C ASP A 312 -7.38 5.14 12.41
N ILE A 313 -6.68 4.82 11.32
CA ILE A 313 -6.37 5.79 10.25
C ILE A 313 -7.00 5.37 8.92
N GLN A 314 -6.67 4.15 8.48
CA GLN A 314 -7.13 3.61 7.20
C GLN A 314 -7.33 2.10 7.35
N PRO A 315 -8.50 1.65 7.86
CA PRO A 315 -8.74 0.24 8.15
C PRO A 315 -8.38 -0.67 6.97
N LEU A 316 -7.40 -1.54 7.18
CA LEU A 316 -6.84 -2.39 6.15
C LEU A 316 -7.91 -3.29 5.54
N GLN A 317 -8.05 -3.26 4.21
CA GLN A 317 -8.99 -4.10 3.46
C GLN A 317 -8.28 -5.24 2.71
N THR A 318 -7.09 -4.93 2.18
CA THR A 318 -6.30 -5.84 1.35
C THR A 318 -4.87 -5.85 1.86
N ILE A 319 -4.29 -7.04 1.96
CA ILE A 319 -2.84 -7.22 2.15
C ILE A 319 -2.30 -7.99 0.95
N HIS A 320 -1.19 -7.52 0.39
CA HIS A 320 -0.48 -8.23 -0.65
C HIS A 320 0.57 -9.11 -0.01
N MET A 321 0.64 -10.37 -0.42
CA MET A 321 1.62 -11.33 0.13
C MET A 321 2.69 -11.69 -0.88
N GLY A 322 2.74 -10.98 -2.02
CA GLY A 322 3.64 -11.24 -3.13
C GLY A 322 3.38 -12.61 -3.73
N GLY A 323 4.27 -13.55 -3.48
CA GLY A 323 4.10 -14.96 -3.83
C GLY A 323 4.70 -15.35 -5.16
N ASP A 324 5.45 -14.44 -5.77
CA ASP A 324 6.15 -14.60 -7.02
C ASP A 324 7.49 -15.34 -6.88
N GLU A 325 7.96 -15.83 -8.03
CA GLU A 325 9.34 -16.26 -8.29
C GLU A 325 9.94 -17.27 -7.28
N VAL A 326 9.10 -18.10 -6.64
CA VAL A 326 9.56 -19.21 -5.79
C VAL A 326 10.50 -20.10 -6.60
N ALA A 327 11.76 -20.14 -6.17
CA ALA A 327 12.83 -20.80 -6.91
C ALA A 327 12.52 -22.29 -7.14
N LYS A 328 12.85 -22.79 -8.34
CA LYS A 328 12.81 -24.24 -8.60
C LYS A 328 13.70 -24.95 -7.59
N LYS A 329 13.27 -26.13 -7.15
CA LYS A 329 13.90 -26.96 -6.11
C LYS A 329 13.84 -26.40 -4.68
N SER A 330 13.06 -25.36 -4.44
CA SER A 330 12.81 -24.90 -3.06
C SER A 330 12.25 -26.06 -2.23
N TRP A 331 12.81 -26.23 -1.03
CA TRP A 331 12.41 -27.19 0.00
C TRP A 331 12.60 -28.69 -0.32
N GLU A 332 13.12 -29.07 -1.51
CA GLU A 332 13.37 -30.48 -1.86
C GLU A 332 14.34 -31.18 -0.91
N GLY A 333 15.30 -30.42 -0.38
CA GLY A 333 16.28 -30.88 0.59
C GLY A 333 15.84 -30.77 2.05
N SER A 334 14.63 -30.26 2.36
CA SER A 334 14.19 -30.03 3.74
C SER A 334 13.65 -31.33 4.37
N PRO A 335 14.27 -31.85 5.44
CA PRO A 335 13.70 -32.97 6.18
C PRO A 335 12.31 -32.68 6.74
N ILE A 336 12.04 -31.43 7.15
CA ILE A 336 10.72 -31.02 7.66
C ILE A 336 9.67 -31.16 6.54
N CYS A 337 9.93 -30.64 5.34
CA CYS A 337 8.97 -30.75 4.23
C CYS A 337 8.80 -32.19 3.74
N ASN A 338 9.89 -32.96 3.68
CA ASN A 338 9.82 -34.36 3.28
C ASN A 338 8.92 -35.18 4.23
N ASN A 339 9.06 -34.97 5.54
CA ASN A 339 8.19 -35.59 6.53
C ASN A 339 6.75 -35.06 6.45
N PHE A 340 6.58 -33.75 6.27
CA PHE A 340 5.26 -33.12 6.16
C PHE A 340 4.45 -33.68 4.98
N ILE A 341 5.07 -33.76 3.79
CA ILE A 341 4.44 -34.34 2.60
C ILE A 341 4.12 -35.82 2.83
N ALA A 342 5.05 -36.60 3.37
CA ALA A 342 4.85 -38.04 3.61
C ALA A 342 3.73 -38.36 4.62
N THR A 343 3.42 -37.42 5.52
CA THR A 343 2.39 -37.58 6.55
C THR A 343 1.09 -36.84 6.26
N SER A 344 1.05 -36.04 5.18
CA SER A 344 -0.14 -35.32 4.76
C SER A 344 -1.17 -36.28 4.15
N ALA A 345 -2.38 -36.29 4.70
CA ALA A 345 -3.44 -37.20 4.26
C ALA A 345 -4.00 -36.83 2.87
N ASP A 346 -4.19 -35.53 2.63
CA ASP A 346 -4.92 -35.03 1.45
C ASP A 346 -4.09 -34.10 0.55
N PHE A 347 -3.36 -33.14 1.10
CA PHE A 347 -2.57 -32.16 0.33
C PHE A 347 -1.62 -31.46 1.30
N PRO A 348 -0.35 -31.15 0.93
CA PRO A 348 0.32 -31.31 -0.37
C PRO A 348 0.80 -32.76 -0.66
N HIS A 349 1.06 -33.10 -1.93
CA HIS A 349 1.56 -34.43 -2.34
C HIS A 349 3.02 -34.43 -2.80
N SER A 350 3.56 -33.25 -3.11
CA SER A 350 4.92 -33.06 -3.61
C SER A 350 5.43 -31.68 -3.23
N THR A 351 6.73 -31.43 -3.44
CA THR A 351 7.36 -30.13 -3.17
C THR A 351 6.82 -29.03 -4.06
N VAL A 352 6.38 -29.34 -5.29
CA VAL A 352 5.74 -28.38 -6.22
C VAL A 352 4.40 -27.89 -5.69
N ASP A 353 3.70 -28.71 -4.88
CA ASP A 353 2.41 -28.35 -4.29
C ASP A 353 2.54 -27.40 -3.08
N LEU A 354 3.76 -27.20 -2.57
CA LEU A 354 3.99 -26.45 -1.33
C LEU A 354 3.69 -24.96 -1.45
N GLN A 355 3.91 -24.35 -2.63
CA GLN A 355 3.54 -22.95 -2.86
C GLN A 355 2.01 -22.78 -2.82
N GLU A 356 1.26 -23.67 -3.48
CA GLU A 356 -0.20 -23.66 -3.40
C GLU A 356 -0.68 -23.92 -1.97
N TYR A 357 -0.07 -24.87 -1.25
CA TYR A 357 -0.37 -25.12 0.15
C TYR A 357 -0.18 -23.87 1.01
N TYR A 358 0.95 -23.18 0.82
CA TYR A 358 1.25 -21.93 1.49
C TYR A 358 0.18 -20.87 1.23
N ILE A 359 -0.15 -20.61 -0.03
CA ILE A 359 -1.13 -19.57 -0.41
C ILE A 359 -2.53 -19.89 0.13
N ARG A 360 -2.94 -21.16 0.14
CA ARG A 360 -4.20 -21.58 0.80
C ARG A 360 -4.21 -21.25 2.29
N LYS A 361 -3.12 -21.57 3.00
CA LYS A 361 -2.98 -21.26 4.43
C LYS A 361 -2.94 -19.76 4.72
N VAL A 362 -2.26 -18.97 3.90
CA VAL A 362 -2.26 -17.50 4.01
C VAL A 362 -3.65 -16.92 3.70
N SER A 363 -4.37 -17.49 2.72
CA SER A 363 -5.75 -17.14 2.42
C SER A 363 -6.68 -17.38 3.63
N ASP A 364 -6.49 -18.49 4.36
CA ASP A 364 -7.21 -18.77 5.62
C ASP A 364 -6.92 -17.74 6.70
N ILE A 365 -5.65 -17.36 6.89
CA ILE A 365 -5.25 -16.33 7.85
C ILE A 365 -5.91 -14.99 7.45
N CYS A 366 -5.83 -14.60 6.18
CA CYS A 366 -6.46 -13.37 5.70
C CYS A 366 -7.97 -13.36 5.96
N LYS A 367 -8.65 -14.49 5.73
CA LYS A 367 -10.08 -14.64 6.03
C LYS A 367 -10.39 -14.45 7.51
N GLN A 368 -9.61 -15.05 8.41
CA GLN A 368 -9.75 -14.89 9.86
C GLN A 368 -9.57 -13.42 10.29
N HIS A 369 -8.70 -12.69 9.59
CA HIS A 369 -8.49 -11.26 9.81
C HIS A 369 -9.44 -10.36 9.02
N HIS A 370 -10.43 -10.90 8.30
CA HIS A 370 -11.35 -10.15 7.43
C HIS A 370 -10.63 -9.29 6.37
N LEU A 371 -9.56 -9.83 5.80
CA LEU A 371 -8.76 -9.20 4.75
C LEU A 371 -8.95 -9.94 3.42
N LYS A 372 -8.87 -9.19 2.33
CA LYS A 372 -8.61 -9.72 1.00
C LYS A 372 -7.13 -10.00 0.86
N LEU A 373 -6.81 -11.09 0.17
CA LEU A 373 -5.43 -11.45 -0.17
C LEU A 373 -5.15 -10.95 -1.58
N ALA A 374 -4.04 -10.26 -1.79
CA ALA A 374 -3.51 -9.99 -3.12
C ALA A 374 -2.17 -10.71 -3.29
N VAL A 375 -1.91 -11.19 -4.51
CA VAL A 375 -0.67 -11.88 -4.88
C VAL A 375 -0.29 -11.52 -6.30
N TRP A 376 0.99 -11.65 -6.64
CA TRP A 376 1.42 -11.66 -8.03
C TRP A 376 0.82 -12.87 -8.76
N GLU A 377 0.68 -12.74 -10.08
CA GLU A 377 -0.06 -13.70 -10.90
C GLU A 377 0.44 -15.15 -10.73
N ASP A 378 1.76 -15.37 -10.77
CA ASP A 378 2.38 -16.67 -10.61
C ASP A 378 2.21 -17.26 -9.20
N GLY A 379 2.10 -16.42 -8.18
CA GLY A 379 1.74 -16.82 -6.82
C GLY A 379 0.33 -17.43 -6.70
N ALA A 380 -0.55 -17.17 -7.66
CA ALA A 380 -1.87 -17.82 -7.75
C ALA A 380 -1.93 -18.94 -8.80
N MET A 381 -0.79 -19.37 -9.34
CA MET A 381 -0.73 -20.32 -10.45
C MET A 381 0.18 -21.50 -10.13
N ARG A 382 -0.16 -22.65 -10.72
CA ARG A 382 0.69 -23.83 -10.70
C ARG A 382 1.77 -23.67 -11.74
N SER A 383 3.02 -23.63 -11.30
CA SER A 383 4.19 -23.67 -12.17
C SER A 383 4.66 -25.12 -12.36
N PRO A 384 5.03 -25.55 -13.58
CA PRO A 384 5.18 -24.78 -14.82
C PRO A 384 3.94 -24.75 -15.72
N GLU A 385 2.83 -25.41 -15.35
CA GLU A 385 1.66 -25.58 -16.25
C GLU A 385 0.87 -24.27 -16.47
N MET A 386 1.16 -23.22 -15.71
CA MET A 386 0.47 -21.93 -15.74
C MET A 386 -1.05 -22.08 -15.58
N VAL A 387 -1.45 -22.95 -14.66
CA VAL A 387 -2.86 -23.21 -14.35
C VAL A 387 -3.21 -22.47 -13.06
N PRO A 388 -4.15 -21.50 -13.06
CA PRO A 388 -4.58 -20.84 -11.84
C PRO A 388 -5.10 -21.84 -10.80
N TYR A 389 -4.80 -21.59 -9.52
CA TYR A 389 -5.37 -22.36 -8.43
C TYR A 389 -6.90 -22.27 -8.46
N GLN A 390 -7.55 -23.35 -8.02
CA GLN A 390 -9.01 -23.35 -7.96
C GLN A 390 -9.47 -22.30 -6.94
N LYS A 391 -10.30 -21.34 -7.37
CA LYS A 391 -10.85 -20.30 -6.48
C LYS A 391 -11.54 -20.88 -5.23
N SER A 392 -12.18 -22.05 -5.35
CA SER A 392 -12.82 -22.76 -4.23
C SER A 392 -11.85 -23.26 -3.16
N SER A 393 -10.56 -23.36 -3.47
CA SER A 393 -9.51 -23.72 -2.52
C SER A 393 -8.97 -22.54 -1.72
N LEU A 394 -9.32 -21.31 -2.12
CA LEU A 394 -8.92 -20.06 -1.49
C LEU A 394 -10.10 -19.53 -0.68
N SER A 395 -9.88 -19.26 0.59
CA SER A 395 -10.99 -19.02 1.53
C SER A 395 -11.30 -17.53 1.73
N SER A 396 -10.35 -16.64 1.43
CA SER A 396 -10.52 -15.20 1.26
C SER A 396 -10.70 -14.82 -0.22
N GLU A 397 -11.23 -13.62 -0.48
CA GLU A 397 -11.20 -13.05 -1.82
C GLU A 397 -9.74 -12.81 -2.22
N VAL A 398 -9.32 -13.44 -3.33
CA VAL A 398 -7.97 -13.30 -3.87
C VAL A 398 -7.98 -12.41 -5.09
N MET A 399 -7.13 -11.38 -5.05
CA MET A 399 -6.83 -10.46 -6.14
C MET A 399 -5.48 -10.83 -6.75
N THR A 400 -5.41 -10.76 -8.08
CA THR A 400 -4.20 -10.97 -8.89
C THR A 400 -4.02 -9.81 -9.84
#